data_AF-A0A7Y2XPS9-F1
#
_entry.id   AF-A0A7Y2XPS9-F1
#
_cell.length_a   1.000
_cell.length_b   1.000
_cell.length_c   1.000
_cell.angle_alpha   90.00
_cell.angle_beta   90.00
_cell.angle_gamma   90.00
#
_symmetry.space_group_name_H-M   'P 1'
#
loop_
_entity.id
_entity.type
_entity.pdbx_description
1 polymer ?
#
loop_
_entity_poly.entity_id
_entity_poly.type
_entity_poly.pdbx_seq_one_letter_code
_entity_poly.pdbx_strand_id
1 'polypeptide(L)'
;MSSKTDSTLLIPGPDGWELWQGSREQGFRRALENGPMLASGIEKIPAGRLLMAFPVREALAVPFKVQTEDQTMFEDLASMHLEKSGISPEVEAGRLTDVFFAGGEEGQSTLLSVVLSAPDEGSMPLRAPNQFDMSARFFQMADNAVTLWRELGRWVFAITSNAHLTYFQSLPGSELGADAIRDIRLALTQLSLQGVNLEMDKAVVWTSGQSSDPSDEQIQVFGKELEAEVSAEPKPRPVVPDPISRLVPADVRAEQKLRAEKQKRNLIIAAILVVYLGIAGYLGYDYYQLNNTHKKQQAELKEVKRAHADIALFNADWDQLAPVVDSQHWPLQLLDRSFRAIPPGPPQNMRFKVFEATRLRITIRGEANDLKLTSSYAEKLRRTLPDYDWSLPPAESDNKTNRWKFNYEGTLKGESTE
;
A
#
# COMPACT_ATOMS: atom_id res chain seq x y z
N MET A 1 17.85 7.27 -19.41
CA MET A 1 17.20 7.83 -20.61
C MET A 1 15.71 7.95 -20.31
N SER A 2 15.24 9.15 -19.99
CA SER A 2 13.83 9.40 -19.63
C SER A 2 13.01 9.35 -20.92
N SER A 3 12.12 8.38 -21.06
CA SER A 3 11.15 8.37 -22.16
C SER A 3 10.36 9.67 -22.09
N LYS A 4 10.49 10.54 -23.10
CA LYS A 4 9.62 11.71 -23.28
C LYS A 4 8.19 11.19 -23.38
N THR A 5 7.46 11.20 -22.26
CA THR A 5 6.09 10.73 -22.22
C THR A 5 5.24 11.74 -22.97
N ASP A 6 4.74 11.37 -24.14
CA ASP A 6 3.78 12.19 -24.87
C ASP A 6 2.61 12.53 -23.95
N SER A 7 2.25 13.82 -23.96
CA SER A 7 1.18 14.37 -23.17
C SER A 7 -0.05 14.51 -24.05
N THR A 8 -1.20 14.15 -23.49
CA THR A 8 -2.50 14.30 -24.13
C THR A 8 -3.20 15.49 -23.47
N LEU A 9 -3.63 16.48 -24.25
CA LEU A 9 -4.45 17.59 -23.80
C LEU A 9 -5.89 17.34 -24.22
N LEU A 10 -6.81 17.58 -23.30
CA LEU A 10 -8.24 17.57 -23.52
C LEU A 10 -8.74 19.01 -23.38
N ILE A 11 -9.19 19.62 -24.48
CA ILE A 11 -9.55 21.06 -24.53
C ILE A 11 -10.96 21.21 -25.10
N PRO A 12 -11.79 22.13 -24.59
CA PRO A 12 -13.08 22.42 -25.20
C PRO A 12 -12.91 23.02 -26.60
N GLY A 13 -13.47 22.35 -27.60
CA GLY A 13 -13.61 22.85 -28.96
C GLY A 13 -14.94 23.57 -29.19
N PRO A 14 -15.16 24.12 -30.39
CA PRO A 14 -16.36 24.90 -30.73
C PRO A 14 -17.66 24.09 -30.62
N ASP A 15 -17.66 22.85 -31.11
CA ASP A 15 -18.83 21.96 -31.18
C ASP A 15 -18.60 20.64 -30.43
N GLY A 16 -17.60 20.56 -29.56
CA GLY A 16 -17.32 19.35 -28.78
C GLY A 16 -15.92 19.35 -28.20
N TRP A 17 -15.57 18.33 -27.43
CA TRP A 17 -14.23 18.20 -26.88
C TRP A 17 -13.18 17.85 -27.95
N GLU A 18 -12.05 18.55 -27.93
CA GLU A 18 -10.89 18.30 -28.77
C GLU A 18 -9.80 17.53 -28.01
N LEU A 19 -9.14 16.61 -28.69
CA LEU A 19 -8.00 15.86 -28.15
C LEU A 19 -6.73 16.22 -28.91
N TRP A 20 -5.71 16.63 -28.18
CA TRP A 20 -4.41 17.01 -28.71
C TRP A 20 -3.31 16.13 -28.13
N GLN A 21 -2.39 15.66 -28.96
CA GLN A 21 -1.28 14.81 -28.56
C GLN A 21 0.05 15.45 -28.94
N GLY A 22 1.01 15.40 -28.02
CA GLY A 22 2.36 15.86 -28.31
C GLY A 22 3.15 16.18 -27.04
N SER A 23 4.16 17.03 -27.22
CA SER A 23 5.01 17.49 -26.12
C SER A 23 5.28 18.99 -26.28
N ARG A 24 5.73 19.64 -25.20
CA ARG A 24 6.09 21.08 -25.20
C ARG A 24 7.14 21.42 -26.26
N GLU A 25 8.03 20.47 -26.60
CA GLU A 25 9.09 20.67 -27.60
C GLU A 25 8.66 20.42 -29.04
N GLN A 26 7.80 19.41 -29.28
CA GLN A 26 7.38 19.02 -30.63
C GLN A 26 6.09 19.70 -31.08
N GLY A 27 5.45 20.45 -30.18
CA GLY A 27 4.12 21.00 -30.36
C GLY A 27 3.03 19.93 -30.28
N PHE A 28 1.78 20.39 -30.19
CA PHE A 28 0.62 19.52 -30.12
C PHE A 28 -0.02 19.35 -31.50
N ARG A 29 -0.42 18.11 -31.80
CA ARG A 29 -1.17 17.75 -33.00
C ARG A 29 -2.57 17.28 -32.59
N ARG A 30 -3.57 17.75 -33.31
CA ARG A 30 -4.97 17.39 -33.05
C ARG A 30 -5.21 15.94 -33.47
N ALA A 31 -5.70 15.13 -32.54
CA ALA A 31 -6.04 13.72 -32.72
C ALA A 31 -7.57 13.50 -32.80
N LEU A 32 -8.35 14.35 -32.16
CA LEU A 32 -9.82 14.38 -32.24
C LEU A 32 -10.27 15.84 -32.33
N GLU A 33 -11.15 16.14 -33.29
CA GLU A 33 -11.60 17.51 -33.57
C GLU A 33 -13.03 17.79 -33.07
N ASN A 34 -13.93 16.80 -33.18
CA ASN A 34 -15.33 16.92 -32.76
C ASN A 34 -15.71 15.73 -31.87
N GLY A 35 -15.25 15.76 -30.63
CA GLY A 35 -15.67 14.81 -29.61
C GLY A 35 -17.12 15.02 -29.14
N PRO A 36 -17.61 14.19 -28.22
CA PRO A 36 -18.89 14.40 -27.55
C PRO A 36 -18.91 15.72 -26.78
N MET A 37 -20.11 16.20 -26.43
CA MET A 37 -20.30 17.40 -25.59
C MET A 37 -19.88 17.18 -24.13
N LEU A 38 -20.04 15.95 -23.63
CA LEU A 38 -19.63 15.55 -22.29
C LEU A 38 -18.27 14.86 -22.36
N ALA A 39 -17.35 15.23 -21.47
CA ALA A 39 -16.01 14.64 -21.44
C ALA A 39 -16.05 13.14 -21.09
N SER A 40 -17.06 12.71 -20.32
CA SER A 40 -17.29 11.29 -19.99
C SER A 40 -17.56 10.42 -21.21
N GLY A 41 -18.09 10.98 -22.30
CA GLY A 41 -18.36 10.26 -23.55
C GLY A 41 -17.10 9.89 -24.34
N ILE A 42 -15.92 10.36 -23.94
CA ILE A 42 -14.67 10.11 -24.66
C ILE A 42 -14.12 8.74 -24.27
N GLU A 43 -14.43 7.72 -25.07
CA GLU A 43 -14.05 6.33 -24.77
C GLU A 43 -12.55 6.05 -24.95
N LYS A 44 -11.91 6.64 -25.96
CA LYS A 44 -10.54 6.28 -26.39
C LYS A 44 -9.55 7.41 -26.11
N ILE A 45 -9.12 7.53 -24.85
CA ILE A 45 -8.05 8.46 -24.47
C ILE A 45 -6.69 7.71 -24.50
N PRO A 46 -5.71 8.14 -25.31
CA PRO A 46 -4.37 7.54 -25.43
C PRO A 46 -3.67 7.43 -24.08
N ALA A 47 -2.95 6.34 -23.85
CA ALA A 47 -2.17 6.15 -22.62
C ALA A 47 -1.07 7.21 -22.49
N GLY A 48 -0.90 7.78 -21.29
CA GLY A 48 0.09 8.83 -21.04
C GLY A 48 -0.40 9.84 -20.00
N ARG A 49 0.31 10.96 -19.89
CA ARG A 49 -0.08 12.08 -19.03
C ARG A 49 -1.26 12.81 -19.68
N LEU A 50 -2.39 12.88 -18.98
CA LEU A 50 -3.59 13.59 -19.42
C LEU A 50 -3.69 14.93 -18.71
N LEU A 51 -3.75 16.01 -19.48
CA LEU A 51 -4.08 17.35 -18.99
C LEU A 51 -5.47 17.70 -19.51
N MET A 52 -6.31 18.26 -18.65
CA MET A 52 -7.65 18.70 -19.04
C MET A 52 -7.76 20.21 -18.82
N ALA A 53 -8.29 20.90 -19.83
CA ALA A 53 -8.64 22.30 -19.75
C ALA A 53 -10.12 22.42 -19.35
N PHE A 54 -10.40 23.11 -18.25
CA PHE A 54 -11.78 23.45 -17.90
C PHE A 54 -12.31 24.50 -18.87
N PRO A 55 -13.55 24.35 -19.36
CA PRO A 55 -14.22 25.38 -20.14
C PRO A 55 -14.34 26.68 -19.35
N VAL A 56 -14.27 27.82 -20.04
CA VAL A 56 -14.39 29.15 -19.43
C VAL A 56 -15.69 29.28 -18.62
N ARG A 57 -16.79 28.68 -19.09
CA ARG A 57 -18.08 28.72 -18.40
C ARG A 57 -18.09 28.05 -17.02
N GLU A 58 -17.13 27.16 -16.75
CA GLU A 58 -17.04 26.40 -15.51
C GLU A 58 -16.13 27.08 -14.49
N ALA A 59 -15.58 28.26 -14.83
CA ALA A 59 -14.76 29.04 -13.91
C ALA A 59 -15.16 30.51 -13.87
N LEU A 60 -14.97 31.09 -12.70
CA LEU A 60 -15.12 32.51 -12.44
C LEU A 60 -13.74 33.16 -12.36
N ALA A 61 -13.49 34.13 -13.24
CA ALA A 61 -12.32 34.99 -13.20
C ALA A 61 -12.57 36.18 -12.28
N VAL A 62 -11.72 36.38 -11.28
CA VAL A 62 -11.76 37.51 -10.34
C VAL A 62 -10.41 38.21 -10.36
N PRO A 63 -10.23 39.22 -11.23
CA PRO A 63 -9.02 40.02 -11.25
C PRO A 63 -9.04 41.08 -10.15
N PHE A 64 -7.87 41.39 -9.61
CA PHE A 64 -7.70 42.43 -8.59
C PHE A 64 -6.25 42.93 -8.54
N LYS A 65 -6.06 44.15 -8.07
CA LYS A 65 -4.74 44.75 -7.85
C LYS A 65 -4.28 44.61 -6.40
N VAL A 66 -2.99 44.35 -6.21
CA VAL A 66 -2.33 44.28 -4.91
C VAL A 66 -1.12 45.21 -4.88
N GLN A 67 -0.88 45.84 -3.74
CA GLN A 67 0.25 46.75 -3.50
C GLN A 67 1.48 45.98 -3.02
N THR A 68 1.85 44.93 -3.74
CA THR A 68 3.03 44.12 -3.44
C THR A 68 3.49 43.37 -4.70
N GLU A 69 4.79 43.10 -4.77
CA GLU A 69 5.41 42.24 -5.79
C GLU A 69 5.81 40.88 -5.22
N ASP A 70 5.63 40.68 -3.90
CA ASP A 70 5.99 39.44 -3.24
C ASP A 70 5.01 38.31 -3.59
N GLN A 71 5.47 37.42 -4.46
CA GLN A 71 4.71 36.26 -4.93
C GLN A 71 4.30 35.30 -3.81
N THR A 72 5.01 35.30 -2.68
CA THR A 72 4.67 34.41 -1.55
C THR A 72 3.37 34.83 -0.88
N MET A 73 2.97 36.10 -1.00
CA MET A 73 1.75 36.65 -0.41
C MET A 73 0.51 36.52 -1.33
N PHE A 74 0.70 36.13 -2.60
CA PHE A 74 -0.38 36.18 -3.59
C PHE A 74 -1.54 35.23 -3.27
N GLU A 75 -1.26 34.04 -2.75
CA GLU A 75 -2.31 33.07 -2.37
C GLU A 75 -3.16 33.59 -1.20
N ASP A 76 -2.53 34.19 -0.18
CA ASP A 76 -3.22 34.73 0.98
C ASP A 76 -4.06 35.96 0.59
N LEU A 77 -3.50 36.87 -0.20
CA LEU A 77 -4.20 38.06 -0.68
C LEU A 77 -5.40 37.71 -1.57
N ALA A 78 -5.26 36.71 -2.44
CA ALA A 78 -6.38 36.24 -3.24
C ALA A 78 -7.47 35.60 -2.39
N SER A 79 -7.09 34.84 -1.36
CA SER A 79 -8.05 34.23 -0.43
C SER A 79 -8.85 35.31 0.31
N MET A 80 -8.16 36.33 0.84
CA MET A 80 -8.80 37.50 1.46
C MET A 80 -9.71 38.27 0.47
N HIS A 81 -9.28 38.42 -0.78
CA HIS A 81 -10.07 39.11 -1.80
C HIS A 81 -11.34 38.33 -2.16
N LEU A 82 -11.24 37.01 -2.33
CA LEU A 82 -12.38 36.13 -2.58
C LEU A 82 -13.38 36.18 -1.41
N GLU A 83 -12.91 36.09 -0.17
CA GLU A 83 -13.74 36.23 1.03
C GLU A 83 -14.45 37.60 1.09
N LYS A 84 -13.73 38.68 0.80
CA LYS A 84 -14.30 40.04 0.73
C LYS A 84 -15.38 40.15 -0.35
N SER A 85 -15.22 39.45 -1.47
CA SER A 85 -16.21 39.40 -2.55
C SER A 85 -17.39 38.46 -2.28
N GLY A 86 -17.39 37.75 -1.14
CA GLY A 86 -18.43 36.78 -0.78
C GLY A 86 -18.36 35.48 -1.59
N ILE A 87 -17.24 35.20 -2.25
CA ILE A 87 -17.03 34.00 -3.05
C ILE A 87 -16.33 32.97 -2.19
N SER A 88 -17.07 31.97 -1.72
CA SER A 88 -16.53 30.84 -0.97
C SER A 88 -16.57 29.59 -1.84
N PRO A 89 -15.41 29.00 -2.20
CA PRO A 89 -15.39 27.74 -2.91
C PRO A 89 -15.94 26.62 -2.02
N GLU A 90 -16.55 25.61 -2.63
CA GLU A 90 -17.08 24.47 -1.91
C GLU A 90 -15.94 23.63 -1.30
N VAL A 91 -15.93 23.53 0.03
CA VAL A 91 -14.82 22.96 0.82
C VAL A 91 -14.62 21.46 0.53
N GLU A 92 -15.70 20.74 0.22
CA GLU A 92 -15.67 19.29 -0.02
C GLU A 92 -15.33 18.94 -1.48
N ALA A 93 -15.41 19.91 -2.40
CA ALA A 93 -15.33 19.69 -3.84
C ALA A 93 -13.92 19.78 -4.44
N GLY A 94 -12.86 19.96 -3.64
CA GLY A 94 -11.48 19.91 -4.14
C GLY A 94 -10.62 21.12 -3.76
N ARG A 95 -9.59 21.40 -4.56
CA ARG A 95 -8.95 22.73 -4.63
C ARG A 95 -9.51 23.35 -5.89
N LEU A 96 -10.51 24.19 -5.69
CA LEU A 96 -11.22 24.86 -6.77
C LEU A 96 -10.70 26.28 -7.01
N THR A 97 -9.68 26.72 -6.27
CA THR A 97 -9.12 28.06 -6.41
C THR A 97 -7.64 28.02 -6.74
N ASP A 98 -7.24 28.94 -7.63
CA ASP A 98 -5.85 29.18 -7.97
C ASP A 98 -5.64 30.64 -8.38
N VAL A 99 -4.39 31.10 -8.34
CA VAL A 99 -4.04 32.51 -8.56
C VAL A 99 -2.92 32.60 -9.58
N PHE A 100 -3.09 33.53 -10.52
CA PHE A 100 -2.12 33.78 -11.58
C PHE A 100 -1.71 35.25 -11.60
N PHE A 101 -0.45 35.49 -11.94
CA PHE A 101 0.04 36.83 -12.22
C PHE A 101 -0.50 37.30 -13.58
N ALA A 102 -1.11 38.48 -13.60
CA ALA A 102 -1.78 39.07 -14.76
C ALA A 102 -1.14 40.41 -15.21
N GLY A 103 0.07 40.70 -14.75
CA GLY A 103 0.81 41.94 -15.05
C GLY A 103 1.09 42.76 -13.79
N GLY A 104 1.99 43.74 -13.87
CA GLY A 104 2.35 44.58 -12.74
C GLY A 104 3.11 45.84 -13.17
N GLU A 105 3.02 46.87 -12.34
CA GLU A 105 3.77 48.13 -12.39
C GLU A 105 4.64 48.23 -11.12
N GLU A 106 5.63 49.10 -11.06
CA GLU A 106 6.51 49.20 -9.88
C GLU A 106 5.71 49.38 -8.58
N GLY A 107 5.81 48.41 -7.67
CA GLY A 107 5.10 48.35 -6.39
C GLY A 107 3.65 47.84 -6.45
N GLN A 108 3.12 47.49 -7.63
CA GLN A 108 1.76 46.98 -7.80
C GLN A 108 1.70 45.75 -8.72
N SER A 109 1.06 44.69 -8.25
CA SER A 109 0.77 43.51 -9.09
C SER A 109 -0.73 43.40 -9.37
N THR A 110 -1.08 43.00 -10.57
CA THR A 110 -2.42 42.58 -10.96
C THR A 110 -2.46 41.06 -10.94
N LEU A 111 -3.41 40.51 -10.20
CA LEU A 111 -3.59 39.07 -10.04
C LEU A 111 -4.94 38.66 -10.63
N LEU A 112 -4.99 37.47 -11.20
CA LEU A 112 -6.19 36.79 -11.65
C LEU A 112 -6.43 35.60 -10.72
N SER A 113 -7.41 35.73 -9.83
CA SER A 113 -7.92 34.59 -9.07
C SER A 113 -8.95 33.84 -9.91
N VAL A 114 -8.82 32.53 -9.99
CA VAL A 114 -9.75 31.66 -10.70
C VAL A 114 -10.46 30.78 -9.69
N VAL A 115 -11.79 30.77 -9.75
CA VAL A 115 -12.63 29.91 -8.92
C VAL A 115 -13.40 28.96 -9.84
N LEU A 116 -13.10 27.68 -9.76
CA LEU A 116 -13.77 26.63 -10.51
C LEU A 116 -15.10 26.28 -9.82
N SER A 117 -16.17 26.14 -10.61
CA SER A 117 -17.42 25.55 -10.16
C SER A 117 -17.21 24.07 -9.84
N ALA A 118 -17.99 23.52 -8.91
CA ALA A 118 -17.96 22.08 -8.69
C ALA A 118 -18.33 21.35 -9.99
N PRO A 119 -17.56 20.33 -10.42
CA PRO A 119 -17.81 19.62 -11.66
C PRO A 119 -19.15 18.87 -11.58
N ASP A 120 -20.01 19.04 -12.60
CA ASP A 120 -21.26 18.30 -12.75
C ASP A 120 -21.00 16.85 -13.19
N GLU A 121 -22.00 15.97 -13.00
CA GLU A 121 -21.92 14.58 -13.46
C GLU A 121 -21.64 14.51 -14.97
N GLY A 122 -20.56 13.82 -15.35
CA GLY A 122 -20.13 13.67 -16.75
C GLY A 122 -19.24 14.80 -17.31
N SER A 123 -18.96 15.85 -16.53
CA SER A 123 -17.97 16.88 -16.88
C SER A 123 -16.54 16.34 -16.93
N MET A 124 -16.28 15.24 -16.22
CA MET A 124 -14.97 14.58 -16.15
C MET A 124 -14.88 13.40 -17.12
N PRO A 125 -13.71 13.17 -17.76
CA PRO A 125 -13.50 11.99 -18.59
C PRO A 125 -13.40 10.72 -17.75
N LEU A 126 -13.72 9.57 -18.35
CA LEU A 126 -13.67 8.24 -17.69
C LEU A 126 -12.30 7.91 -17.09
N ARG A 127 -11.22 8.46 -17.65
CA ARG A 127 -9.89 8.40 -17.06
C ARG A 127 -9.58 9.73 -16.38
N ALA A 128 -9.42 9.72 -15.05
CA ALA A 128 -8.99 10.90 -14.32
C ALA A 128 -7.74 11.56 -14.93
N PRO A 129 -7.83 12.86 -15.28
CA PRO A 129 -6.68 13.65 -15.69
C PRO A 129 -5.63 13.77 -14.58
N ASN A 130 -4.38 13.96 -14.98
CA ASN A 130 -3.27 14.16 -14.06
C ASN A 130 -3.23 15.61 -13.55
N GLN A 131 -3.59 16.56 -14.41
CA GLN A 131 -3.53 17.99 -14.14
C GLN A 131 -4.64 18.73 -14.85
N PHE A 132 -4.96 19.90 -14.31
CA PHE A 132 -6.04 20.76 -14.78
C PHE A 132 -5.51 22.16 -14.98
N ASP A 133 -6.09 22.88 -15.93
CA ASP A 133 -5.91 24.32 -16.09
C ASP A 133 -7.14 24.90 -16.80
N MET A 134 -7.18 26.21 -17.02
CA MET A 134 -8.25 26.87 -17.77
C MET A 134 -7.98 26.87 -19.27
N SER A 135 -9.00 26.64 -20.10
CA SER A 135 -8.89 26.66 -21.57
C SER A 135 -8.23 27.94 -22.10
N ALA A 136 -8.59 29.10 -21.56
CA ALA A 136 -8.03 30.40 -21.92
C ALA A 136 -6.49 30.47 -21.73
N ARG A 137 -5.90 29.68 -20.82
CA ARG A 137 -4.45 29.66 -20.55
C ARG A 137 -3.66 28.77 -21.51
N PHE A 138 -4.33 27.94 -22.31
CA PHE A 138 -3.68 27.06 -23.27
C PHE A 138 -3.35 27.73 -24.60
N PHE A 139 -3.72 28.98 -24.80
CA PHE A 139 -3.54 29.64 -26.10
C PHE A 139 -2.73 30.92 -25.96
N GLN A 140 -1.83 31.14 -26.92
CA GLN A 140 -1.11 32.40 -27.02
C GLN A 140 -2.03 33.42 -27.72
N MET A 141 -2.47 34.41 -26.95
CA MET A 141 -3.37 35.47 -27.40
C MET A 141 -2.58 36.71 -27.83
N ALA A 142 -3.22 37.57 -28.62
CA ALA A 142 -2.66 38.87 -28.99
C ALA A 142 -2.49 39.76 -27.75
N ASP A 143 -1.53 40.69 -27.80
CA ASP A 143 -1.30 41.62 -26.70
C ASP A 143 -2.34 42.75 -26.70
N ASN A 144 -2.77 43.18 -25.51
CA ASN A 144 -3.78 44.22 -25.26
C ASN A 144 -5.02 44.07 -26.16
N ALA A 145 -5.57 42.85 -26.23
CA ALA A 145 -6.68 42.53 -27.12
C ALA A 145 -7.77 41.71 -26.41
N VAL A 146 -9.00 41.84 -26.92
CA VAL A 146 -10.09 40.93 -26.59
C VAL A 146 -10.08 39.79 -27.58
N THR A 147 -9.85 38.57 -27.11
CA THR A 147 -9.88 37.37 -27.95
C THR A 147 -11.19 36.63 -27.73
N LEU A 148 -11.92 36.33 -28.80
CA LEU A 148 -13.20 35.63 -28.77
C LEU A 148 -13.08 34.29 -29.48
N TRP A 149 -13.65 33.25 -28.86
CA TRP A 149 -13.73 31.92 -29.48
C TRP A 149 -14.96 31.17 -28.97
N ARG A 150 -15.22 30.02 -29.57
CA ARG A 150 -16.35 29.16 -29.21
C ARG A 150 -15.87 27.93 -28.42
N GLU A 151 -16.60 27.62 -27.36
CA GLU A 151 -16.42 26.44 -26.50
C GLU A 151 -17.75 25.74 -26.26
N LEU A 152 -17.85 24.46 -26.64
CA LEU A 152 -18.99 23.58 -26.38
C LEU A 152 -20.34 24.24 -26.74
N GLY A 153 -20.39 24.92 -27.88
CA GLY A 153 -21.56 25.60 -28.42
C GLY A 153 -21.79 27.03 -27.91
N ARG A 154 -20.90 27.60 -27.08
CA ARG A 154 -21.04 28.96 -26.53
C ARG A 154 -19.86 29.85 -26.89
N TRP A 155 -20.13 31.14 -27.06
CA TRP A 155 -19.06 32.12 -27.19
C TRP A 155 -18.45 32.43 -25.84
N VAL A 156 -17.14 32.58 -25.83
CA VAL A 156 -16.35 32.99 -24.68
C VAL A 156 -15.36 34.04 -25.13
N PHE A 157 -14.94 34.89 -24.21
CA PHE A 157 -13.89 35.86 -24.47
C PHE A 157 -12.85 35.86 -23.35
N ALA A 158 -11.65 36.26 -23.71
CA ALA A 158 -10.57 36.58 -22.78
C ALA A 158 -9.98 37.94 -23.13
N ILE A 159 -9.47 38.60 -22.10
CA ILE A 159 -8.79 39.87 -22.21
C ILE A 159 -7.37 39.70 -21.72
N THR A 160 -6.44 40.12 -22.57
CA THR A 160 -5.01 40.13 -22.26
C THR A 160 -4.50 41.54 -22.04
N SER A 161 -3.52 41.66 -21.15
CA SER A 161 -2.76 42.90 -20.95
C SER A 161 -1.28 42.56 -20.79
N ASN A 162 -0.41 43.27 -21.51
CA ASN A 162 1.05 43.05 -21.49
C ASN A 162 1.42 41.56 -21.69
N ALA A 163 0.79 40.90 -22.64
CA ALA A 163 0.89 39.46 -22.97
C ALA A 163 0.43 38.48 -21.87
N HIS A 164 -0.18 38.95 -20.78
CA HIS A 164 -0.72 38.12 -19.72
C HIS A 164 -2.25 38.06 -19.79
N LEU A 165 -2.83 36.91 -19.44
CA LEU A 165 -4.27 36.74 -19.33
C LEU A 165 -4.78 37.47 -18.08
N THR A 166 -5.60 38.50 -18.27
CA THR A 166 -6.12 39.35 -17.19
C THR A 166 -7.54 38.98 -16.81
N TYR A 167 -8.39 38.63 -17.77
CA TYR A 167 -9.78 38.29 -17.51
C TYR A 167 -10.30 37.28 -18.55
N PHE A 168 -11.33 36.52 -18.20
CA PHE A 168 -12.08 35.70 -19.13
C PHE A 168 -13.52 35.52 -18.66
N GLN A 169 -14.44 35.30 -19.59
CA GLN A 169 -15.84 35.06 -19.28
C GLN A 169 -16.55 34.34 -20.43
N SER A 170 -17.54 33.51 -20.09
CA SER A 170 -18.48 32.94 -21.08
C SER A 170 -19.60 33.93 -21.37
N LEU A 171 -19.92 34.11 -22.65
CA LEU A 171 -21.07 34.87 -23.09
C LEU A 171 -22.34 34.00 -22.97
N PRO A 172 -23.49 34.60 -22.62
CA PRO A 172 -24.75 33.89 -22.49
C PRO A 172 -25.36 33.54 -23.86
N GLY A 173 -25.08 34.34 -24.89
CA GLY A 173 -25.59 34.16 -26.25
C GLY A 173 -24.80 33.12 -27.06
N SER A 174 -25.49 32.46 -28.00
CA SER A 174 -24.89 31.55 -28.98
C SER A 174 -24.35 32.25 -30.23
N GLU A 175 -24.63 33.55 -30.38
CA GLU A 175 -24.25 34.35 -31.55
C GLU A 175 -23.48 35.60 -31.13
N LEU A 176 -22.59 36.06 -32.02
CA LEU A 176 -21.89 37.34 -31.89
C LEU A 176 -22.83 38.46 -32.35
N GLY A 177 -23.51 39.09 -31.39
CA GLY A 177 -24.42 40.21 -31.62
C GLY A 177 -24.33 41.27 -30.53
N ALA A 178 -25.31 42.18 -30.50
CA ALA A 178 -25.32 43.33 -29.58
C ALA A 178 -25.26 42.93 -28.09
N ASP A 179 -25.84 41.78 -27.71
CA ASP A 179 -25.78 41.28 -26.33
C ASP A 179 -24.33 40.91 -25.93
N ALA A 180 -23.58 40.27 -26.82
CA ALA A 180 -22.17 39.94 -26.57
C ALA A 180 -21.32 41.21 -26.38
N ILE A 181 -21.56 42.25 -27.18
CA ILE A 181 -20.87 43.53 -27.07
C ILE A 181 -21.21 44.22 -25.75
N ARG A 182 -22.49 44.22 -25.35
CA ARG A 182 -22.92 44.77 -24.06
C ARG A 182 -22.18 44.08 -22.91
N ASP A 183 -22.12 42.76 -22.94
CA ASP A 183 -21.49 41.98 -21.87
C ASP A 183 -19.97 42.23 -21.80
N ILE A 184 -19.29 42.34 -22.96
CA ILE A 184 -17.86 42.71 -23.02
C ILE A 184 -17.64 44.12 -22.47
N ARG A 185 -18.46 45.11 -22.87
CA ARG A 185 -18.36 46.49 -22.36
C ARG A 185 -18.63 46.55 -20.85
N LEU A 186 -19.57 45.76 -20.33
CA LEU A 186 -19.84 45.64 -18.90
C LEU A 186 -18.63 45.05 -18.17
N ALA A 187 -18.03 43.99 -18.70
CA ALA A 187 -16.82 43.40 -18.14
C ALA A 187 -15.67 44.42 -18.11
N LEU A 188 -15.41 45.13 -19.20
CA LEU A 188 -14.37 46.17 -19.26
C LEU A 188 -14.63 47.30 -18.25
N THR A 189 -15.89 47.72 -18.10
CA THR A 189 -16.27 48.75 -17.11
C THR A 189 -16.07 48.23 -15.68
N GLN A 190 -16.37 46.96 -15.41
CA GLN A 190 -16.11 46.35 -14.11
C GLN A 190 -14.62 46.27 -13.80
N LEU A 191 -13.79 45.93 -14.79
CA LEU A 191 -12.33 45.87 -14.65
C LEU A 191 -11.74 47.24 -14.37
N SER A 192 -12.19 48.28 -15.08
CA SER A 192 -11.72 49.65 -14.84
C SER A 192 -12.11 50.16 -13.45
N LEU A 193 -13.30 49.81 -12.95
CA LEU A 193 -13.71 50.10 -11.56
C LEU A 193 -12.86 49.37 -10.51
N GLN A 194 -12.30 48.20 -10.85
CA GLN A 194 -11.34 47.47 -10.00
C GLN A 194 -9.90 48.01 -10.14
N GLY A 195 -9.71 49.08 -10.91
CA GLY A 195 -8.42 49.71 -11.17
C GLY A 195 -7.60 49.04 -12.25
N VAL A 196 -8.15 48.03 -12.94
CA VAL A 196 -7.53 47.35 -14.09
C VAL A 196 -7.99 48.07 -15.36
N ASN A 197 -7.30 49.16 -15.70
CA ASN A 197 -7.58 49.90 -16.92
C ASN A 197 -6.94 49.19 -18.12
N LEU A 198 -7.76 48.88 -19.12
CA LEU A 198 -7.37 48.19 -20.33
C LEU A 198 -7.67 49.11 -21.51
N GLU A 199 -6.65 49.50 -22.26
CA GLU A 199 -6.82 50.18 -23.54
C GLU A 199 -7.15 49.11 -24.59
N MET A 200 -8.39 49.07 -25.04
CA MET A 200 -8.86 48.06 -25.99
C MET A 200 -8.86 48.64 -27.40
N ASP A 201 -7.75 48.47 -28.10
CA ASP A 201 -7.64 48.91 -29.49
C ASP A 201 -7.95 47.77 -30.48
N LYS A 202 -7.92 46.52 -30.01
CA LYS A 202 -7.95 45.31 -30.87
C LYS A 202 -8.88 44.23 -30.33
N ALA A 203 -9.62 43.58 -31.23
CA ALA A 203 -10.30 42.33 -30.94
C ALA A 203 -9.94 41.26 -31.98
N VAL A 204 -9.76 40.02 -31.53
CA VAL A 204 -9.40 38.89 -32.38
C VAL A 204 -10.47 37.81 -32.24
N VAL A 205 -11.09 37.43 -33.35
CA VAL A 205 -12.09 36.36 -33.38
C VAL A 205 -11.43 35.10 -33.94
N TRP A 206 -11.39 34.04 -33.15
CA TRP A 206 -10.87 32.75 -33.59
C TRP A 206 -11.91 31.95 -34.34
N THR A 207 -11.53 31.54 -35.55
CA THR A 207 -12.30 30.68 -36.44
C THR A 207 -11.79 29.26 -36.37
N SER A 208 -12.69 28.30 -36.51
CA SER A 208 -12.43 26.86 -36.40
C SER A 208 -12.54 26.10 -37.73
N GLY A 209 -12.99 26.79 -38.79
CA GLY A 209 -13.31 26.20 -40.10
C GLY A 209 -14.65 25.45 -40.11
N GLN A 210 -15.51 25.66 -39.11
CA GLN A 210 -16.78 24.95 -38.94
C GLN A 210 -17.96 25.84 -39.32
N SER A 211 -19.13 25.24 -39.59
CA SER A 211 -20.36 25.99 -39.92
C SER A 211 -20.86 26.89 -38.78
N SER A 212 -20.32 26.69 -37.58
CA SER A 212 -20.56 27.50 -36.38
C SER A 212 -19.79 28.82 -36.34
N ASP A 213 -18.84 29.02 -37.25
CA ASP A 213 -18.02 30.24 -37.29
C ASP A 213 -18.87 31.45 -37.76
N PRO A 214 -18.57 32.65 -37.26
CA PRO A 214 -19.31 33.85 -37.63
C PRO A 214 -19.04 34.25 -39.07
N SER A 215 -20.04 34.84 -39.73
CA SER A 215 -19.86 35.38 -41.09
C SER A 215 -19.00 36.65 -41.07
N ASP A 216 -18.33 36.95 -42.17
CA ASP A 216 -17.51 38.17 -42.31
C ASP A 216 -18.33 39.45 -42.02
N GLU A 217 -19.62 39.46 -42.38
CA GLU A 217 -20.54 40.57 -42.09
C GLU A 217 -20.76 40.73 -40.58
N GLN A 218 -20.96 39.63 -39.84
CA GLN A 218 -21.11 39.66 -38.38
C GLN A 218 -19.84 40.19 -37.70
N ILE A 219 -18.66 39.80 -38.17
CA ILE A 219 -17.38 40.26 -37.63
C ILE A 219 -17.20 41.77 -37.86
N GLN A 220 -17.55 42.28 -39.04
CA GLN A 220 -17.47 43.71 -39.35
C GLN A 220 -18.45 44.56 -38.52
N VAL A 221 -19.70 44.08 -38.37
CA VAL A 221 -20.69 44.75 -37.51
C VAL A 221 -20.21 44.77 -36.07
N PHE A 222 -19.71 43.63 -35.59
CA PHE A 222 -19.16 43.51 -34.24
C PHE A 222 -18.02 44.51 -33.99
N GLY A 223 -17.05 44.60 -34.91
CA GLY A 223 -15.94 45.55 -34.78
C GLY A 223 -16.36 47.01 -34.78
N LYS A 224 -17.31 47.37 -35.64
CA LYS A 224 -17.85 48.72 -35.69
C LYS A 224 -18.56 49.10 -34.40
N GLU A 225 -19.34 48.19 -33.82
CA GLU A 225 -20.07 48.43 -32.57
C GLU A 225 -19.16 48.36 -31.33
N LEU A 226 -18.08 47.58 -31.37
CA LEU A 226 -17.09 47.51 -30.30
C LEU A 226 -16.11 48.70 -30.32
N GLU A 227 -16.06 49.46 -31.43
CA GLU A 227 -15.12 50.56 -31.67
C GLU A 227 -13.64 50.11 -31.62
N ALA A 228 -13.37 48.86 -32.05
CA ALA A 228 -12.03 48.27 -32.05
C ALA A 228 -11.64 47.71 -33.43
N GLU A 229 -10.34 47.60 -33.71
CA GLU A 229 -9.85 46.90 -34.90
C GLU A 229 -10.08 45.39 -34.73
N VAL A 230 -10.87 44.77 -35.62
CA VAL A 230 -11.20 43.35 -35.51
C VAL A 230 -10.51 42.53 -36.60
N SER A 231 -9.77 41.51 -36.18
CA SER A 231 -9.20 40.49 -37.08
C SER A 231 -9.87 39.12 -36.85
N ALA A 232 -10.07 38.40 -37.95
CA ALA A 232 -10.48 36.99 -37.91
C ALA A 232 -9.25 36.12 -38.15
N GLU A 233 -8.91 35.26 -37.20
CA GLU A 233 -7.72 34.41 -37.26
C GLU A 233 -8.08 32.94 -37.02
N PRO A 234 -7.34 31.98 -37.59
CA PRO A 234 -7.54 30.58 -37.25
C PRO A 234 -7.14 30.32 -35.79
N LYS A 235 -7.95 29.52 -35.06
CA LYS A 235 -7.65 29.13 -33.67
C LYS A 235 -6.23 28.57 -33.57
N PRO A 236 -5.35 29.15 -32.73
CA PRO A 236 -3.96 28.73 -32.63
C PRO A 236 -3.85 27.34 -32.00
N ARG A 237 -2.70 26.69 -32.18
CA ARG A 237 -2.43 25.41 -31.52
C ARG A 237 -2.23 25.63 -30.02
N PRO A 238 -2.72 24.71 -29.17
CA PRO A 238 -2.56 24.86 -27.75
C PRO A 238 -1.09 24.72 -27.31
N VAL A 239 -0.71 25.52 -26.33
CA VAL A 239 0.57 25.55 -25.65
C VAL A 239 0.31 25.30 -24.16
N VAL A 240 1.12 24.44 -23.54
CA VAL A 240 0.96 24.17 -22.10
C VAL A 240 1.48 25.36 -21.30
N PRO A 241 0.65 25.95 -20.42
CA PRO A 241 1.08 27.08 -19.58
C PRO A 241 2.13 26.65 -18.56
N ASP A 242 2.96 27.62 -18.14
CA ASP A 242 4.01 27.45 -17.14
C ASP A 242 4.00 28.64 -16.17
N PRO A 243 3.69 28.45 -14.88
CA PRO A 243 3.32 27.20 -14.23
C PRO A 243 1.91 26.72 -14.61
N ILE A 244 1.69 25.41 -14.52
CA ILE A 244 0.34 24.82 -14.63
C ILE A 244 -0.44 25.05 -13.35
N SER A 245 -1.76 25.16 -13.48
CA SER A 245 -2.65 25.35 -12.35
C SER A 245 -2.60 24.21 -11.32
N ARG A 246 -2.86 24.59 -10.06
CA ARG A 246 -3.01 23.72 -8.90
C ARG A 246 -4.46 23.28 -8.65
N LEU A 247 -5.37 23.57 -9.59
CA LEU A 247 -6.76 23.13 -9.53
C LEU A 247 -6.86 21.60 -9.51
N VAL A 248 -7.61 21.05 -8.55
CA VAL A 248 -7.86 19.61 -8.45
C VAL A 248 -9.27 19.38 -7.90
N PRO A 249 -10.25 18.99 -8.74
CA PRO A 249 -11.59 18.64 -8.27
C PRO A 249 -11.62 17.38 -7.39
N ALA A 250 -12.67 17.23 -6.58
CA ALA A 250 -12.84 16.14 -5.61
C ALA A 250 -12.88 14.74 -6.23
N ASP A 251 -13.58 14.57 -7.35
CA ASP A 251 -13.72 13.28 -8.05
C ASP A 251 -12.35 12.68 -8.38
N VAL A 252 -11.44 13.53 -8.85
CA VAL A 252 -10.08 13.13 -9.21
C VAL A 252 -9.24 12.87 -7.97
N ARG A 253 -9.41 13.64 -6.88
CA ARG A 253 -8.72 13.34 -5.62
C ARG A 253 -9.11 11.99 -5.06
N ALA A 254 -10.40 11.65 -5.09
CA ALA A 254 -10.88 10.36 -4.61
C ALA A 254 -10.25 9.22 -5.43
N GLU A 255 -10.25 9.34 -6.76
CA GLU A 255 -9.65 8.32 -7.62
C GLU A 255 -8.12 8.23 -7.46
N GLN A 256 -7.44 9.38 -7.37
CA GLN A 256 -5.98 9.42 -7.15
C GLN A 256 -5.60 8.80 -5.79
N LYS A 257 -6.36 9.07 -4.73
CA LYS A 257 -6.16 8.44 -3.40
C LYS A 257 -6.30 6.92 -3.49
N LEU A 258 -7.37 6.43 -4.11
CA LEU A 258 -7.58 4.98 -4.28
C LEU A 258 -6.45 4.32 -5.09
N ARG A 259 -5.93 4.99 -6.12
CA ARG A 259 -4.78 4.50 -6.90
C ARG A 259 -3.50 4.49 -6.06
N ALA A 260 -3.23 5.56 -5.31
CA ALA A 260 -2.07 5.64 -4.43
C ALA A 260 -2.10 4.57 -3.34
N GLU A 261 -3.27 4.29 -2.76
CA GLU A 261 -3.46 3.21 -1.79
C GLU A 261 -3.21 1.83 -2.40
N LYS A 262 -3.73 1.56 -3.60
CA LYS A 262 -3.45 0.31 -4.33
C LYS A 262 -1.96 0.16 -4.62
N GLN A 263 -1.29 1.22 -5.04
CA GLN A 263 0.16 1.20 -5.30
C GLN A 263 0.98 0.96 -4.03
N LYS A 264 0.66 1.66 -2.94
CA LYS A 264 1.28 1.43 -1.63
C LYS A 264 1.10 -0.01 -1.16
N ARG A 265 -0.11 -0.56 -1.30
CA ARG A 265 -0.40 -1.95 -0.95
C ARG A 265 0.44 -2.92 -1.79
N ASN A 266 0.53 -2.71 -3.10
CA ASN A 266 1.34 -3.56 -3.97
C ASN A 266 2.85 -3.45 -3.66
N LEU A 267 3.34 -2.25 -3.32
CA LEU A 267 4.73 -2.04 -2.89
C LEU A 267 5.03 -2.80 -1.59
N ILE A 268 4.12 -2.76 -0.62
CA ILE A 268 4.25 -3.50 0.64
C ILE A 268 4.27 -5.01 0.38
N ILE A 269 3.38 -5.52 -0.47
CA ILE A 269 3.35 -6.93 -0.85
C ILE A 269 4.68 -7.33 -1.53
N ALA A 270 5.20 -6.50 -2.44
CA ALA A 270 6.48 -6.75 -3.09
C ALA A 270 7.65 -6.75 -2.09
N ALA A 271 7.67 -5.82 -1.13
CA ALA A 271 8.68 -5.77 -0.08
C ALA A 271 8.66 -7.03 0.80
N ILE A 272 7.47 -7.50 1.19
CA ILE A 272 7.30 -8.75 1.96
C ILE A 272 7.82 -9.95 1.16
N LEU A 273 7.54 -10.02 -0.15
CA LEU A 273 8.03 -11.08 -1.02
C LEU A 273 9.56 -11.12 -1.08
N VAL A 274 10.23 -9.97 -1.17
CA VAL A 274 11.70 -9.89 -1.16
C VAL A 274 12.27 -10.40 0.17
N VAL A 275 11.65 -10.05 1.30
CA VAL A 275 12.08 -10.55 2.63
C VAL A 275 11.93 -12.07 2.71
N TYR A 276 10.78 -12.62 2.27
CA TYR A 276 10.56 -14.07 2.27
C TYR A 276 11.57 -14.81 1.37
N LEU A 277 11.86 -14.28 0.18
CA LEU A 277 12.88 -14.85 -0.71
C LEU A 277 14.28 -14.79 -0.08
N GLY A 278 14.60 -13.71 0.64
CA GLY A 278 15.85 -13.59 1.39
C GLY A 278 15.99 -14.66 2.49
N ILE A 279 14.93 -14.89 3.27
CA ILE A 279 14.92 -15.93 4.32
C ILE A 279 15.04 -17.32 3.71
N ALA A 280 14.27 -17.62 2.66
CA ALA A 280 14.34 -18.90 1.96
C ALA A 280 15.74 -19.14 1.37
N GLY A 281 16.37 -18.12 0.79
CA GLY A 281 17.74 -18.18 0.29
C GLY A 281 18.76 -18.44 1.40
N TYR A 282 18.63 -17.76 2.55
CA TYR A 282 19.50 -17.97 3.72
C TYR A 282 19.39 -19.40 4.26
N LEU A 283 18.16 -19.89 4.50
CA LEU A 283 17.92 -21.24 4.99
C LEU A 283 18.41 -22.31 3.99
N GLY A 284 18.22 -22.09 2.69
CA GLY A 284 18.74 -22.98 1.65
C GLY A 284 20.27 -23.04 1.64
N TYR A 285 20.94 -21.91 1.83
CA TYR A 285 22.41 -21.84 1.92
C TYR A 285 22.93 -22.54 3.18
N ASP A 286 22.31 -22.30 4.34
CA ASP A 286 22.69 -22.92 5.60
C ASP A 286 22.50 -24.45 5.55
N TYR A 287 21.35 -24.90 5.01
CA TYR A 287 21.10 -26.33 4.77
C TYR A 287 22.16 -26.98 3.87
N TYR A 288 22.59 -26.27 2.82
CA TYR A 288 23.63 -26.75 1.92
C TYR A 288 25.00 -26.90 2.61
N GLN A 289 25.40 -25.90 3.41
CA GLN A 289 26.62 -25.94 4.21
C GLN A 289 26.59 -27.08 5.24
N LEU A 290 25.45 -27.23 5.94
CA LEU A 290 25.27 -28.29 6.93
C LEU A 290 25.34 -29.68 6.31
N ASN A 291 24.70 -29.89 5.16
CA ASN A 291 24.75 -31.16 4.44
C ASN A 291 26.16 -31.51 3.97
N ASN A 292 26.93 -30.52 3.47
CA ASN A 292 28.31 -30.74 3.09
C ASN A 292 29.20 -31.10 4.29
N THR A 293 28.98 -30.46 5.44
CA THR A 293 29.71 -30.77 6.68
C THR A 293 29.36 -32.16 7.19
N HIS A 294 28.08 -32.51 7.19
CA HIS A 294 27.60 -33.84 7.56
C HIS A 294 28.18 -34.94 6.67
N LYS A 295 28.28 -34.71 5.34
CA LYS A 295 28.93 -35.64 4.42
C LYS A 295 30.42 -35.84 4.74
N LYS A 296 31.14 -34.77 5.08
CA LYS A 296 32.55 -34.86 5.50
C LYS A 296 32.70 -35.66 6.79
N GLN A 297 31.90 -35.34 7.81
CA GLN A 297 31.90 -36.07 9.09
C GLN A 297 31.52 -37.54 8.91
N GLN A 298 30.56 -37.86 8.04
CA GLN A 298 30.23 -39.25 7.73
C GLN A 298 31.37 -39.98 7.01
N ALA A 299 32.14 -39.31 6.15
CA ALA A 299 33.31 -39.89 5.53
C ALA A 299 34.41 -40.17 6.56
N GLU A 300 34.72 -39.21 7.43
CA GLU A 300 35.67 -39.36 8.53
C GLU A 300 35.23 -40.47 9.51
N LEU A 301 33.95 -40.51 9.90
CA LEU A 301 33.40 -41.57 10.73
C LEU A 301 33.52 -42.95 10.08
N LYS A 302 33.34 -43.06 8.76
CA LYS A 302 33.54 -44.32 8.04
C LYS A 302 35.00 -44.75 8.05
N GLU A 303 35.94 -43.81 7.89
CA GLU A 303 37.38 -44.09 7.96
C GLU A 303 37.80 -44.52 9.37
N VAL A 304 37.39 -43.80 10.41
CA VAL A 304 37.67 -44.14 11.81
C VAL A 304 37.04 -45.49 12.19
N LYS A 305 35.78 -45.75 11.81
CA LYS A 305 35.14 -47.05 12.04
C LYS A 305 35.87 -48.19 11.35
N ARG A 306 36.44 -47.95 10.16
CA ARG A 306 37.22 -48.95 9.45
C ARG A 306 38.58 -49.20 10.11
N ALA A 307 39.24 -48.13 10.57
CA ALA A 307 40.52 -48.21 11.27
C ALA A 307 40.41 -48.90 12.65
N HIS A 308 39.25 -48.77 13.31
CA HIS A 308 38.99 -49.32 14.63
C HIS A 308 37.91 -50.40 14.64
N ALA A 309 37.81 -51.20 13.57
CA ALA A 309 36.86 -52.31 13.49
C ALA A 309 37.03 -53.31 14.65
N ASP A 310 38.25 -53.45 15.16
CA ASP A 310 38.61 -54.31 16.28
C ASP A 310 37.93 -53.88 17.60
N ILE A 311 37.61 -52.59 17.77
CA ILE A 311 36.87 -52.09 18.94
C ILE A 311 35.41 -52.57 18.91
N ALA A 312 34.82 -52.70 17.72
CA ALA A 312 33.46 -53.22 17.59
C ALA A 312 33.39 -54.70 17.96
N LEU A 313 34.40 -55.48 17.59
CA LEU A 313 34.54 -56.88 18.00
C LEU A 313 34.78 -56.99 19.52
N PHE A 314 35.66 -56.15 20.07
CA PHE A 314 35.92 -56.10 21.51
C PHE A 314 34.66 -55.76 22.33
N ASN A 315 33.85 -54.81 21.88
CA ASN A 315 32.59 -54.46 22.56
C ASN A 315 31.56 -55.60 22.49
N ALA A 316 31.48 -56.31 21.36
CA ALA A 316 30.60 -57.47 21.23
C ALA A 316 31.03 -58.62 22.16
N ASP A 317 32.34 -58.87 22.28
CA ASP A 317 32.89 -59.84 23.24
C ASP A 317 32.64 -59.39 24.69
N TRP A 318 32.72 -58.09 24.96
CA TRP A 318 32.43 -57.53 26.29
C TRP A 318 30.95 -57.65 26.66
N ASP A 319 30.04 -57.41 25.71
CA ASP A 319 28.59 -57.60 25.91
C ASP A 319 28.23 -59.07 26.17
N GLN A 320 28.94 -60.03 25.55
CA GLN A 320 28.77 -61.46 25.85
C GLN A 320 29.26 -61.82 27.27
N LEU A 321 30.29 -61.14 27.76
CA LEU A 321 30.84 -61.35 29.10
C LEU A 321 30.09 -60.55 30.18
N ALA A 322 29.30 -59.55 29.80
CA ALA A 322 28.48 -58.73 30.69
C ALA A 322 27.68 -59.55 31.72
N PRO A 323 26.93 -60.62 31.37
CA PRO A 323 26.15 -61.39 32.36
C PRO A 323 26.99 -62.14 33.40
N VAL A 324 28.29 -62.36 33.16
CA VAL A 324 29.21 -63.01 34.12
C VAL A 324 29.87 -61.98 35.04
N VAL A 325 30.09 -60.76 34.53
CA VAL A 325 30.80 -59.69 35.22
C VAL A 325 29.82 -58.71 35.90
N ASP A 326 28.55 -58.71 35.52
CA ASP A 326 27.54 -57.80 36.06
C ASP A 326 27.15 -58.19 37.49
N SER A 327 27.84 -57.56 38.43
CA SER A 327 27.65 -57.72 39.88
C SER A 327 26.21 -57.48 40.36
N GLN A 328 25.39 -56.74 39.61
CA GLN A 328 24.08 -56.27 40.08
C GLN A 328 23.00 -57.36 40.14
N HIS A 329 23.13 -58.43 39.35
CA HIS A 329 22.16 -59.52 39.25
C HIS A 329 22.58 -60.79 39.99
N TRP A 330 23.67 -60.74 40.76
CA TRP A 330 24.19 -61.89 41.47
C TRP A 330 23.26 -62.34 42.62
N PRO A 331 22.91 -63.64 42.74
CA PRO A 331 21.94 -64.13 43.73
C PRO A 331 22.22 -63.71 45.19
N LEU A 332 23.49 -63.67 45.59
CA LEU A 332 23.88 -63.23 46.95
C LEU A 332 23.66 -61.73 47.18
N GLN A 333 23.86 -60.89 46.15
CA GLN A 333 23.60 -59.46 46.26
C GLN A 333 22.09 -59.18 46.27
N LEU A 334 21.31 -59.92 45.47
CA LEU A 334 19.86 -59.84 45.50
C LEU A 334 19.31 -60.25 46.88
N LEU A 335 19.89 -61.28 47.50
CA LEU A 335 19.57 -61.66 48.88
C LEU A 335 19.91 -60.53 49.86
N ASP A 336 21.12 -59.94 49.82
CA ASP A 336 21.49 -58.83 50.72
C ASP A 336 20.57 -57.61 50.53
N ARG A 337 20.28 -57.22 49.28
CA ARG A 337 19.39 -56.09 48.98
C ARG A 337 17.97 -56.34 49.44
N SER A 338 17.44 -57.55 49.26
CA SER A 338 16.12 -57.93 49.76
C SER A 338 16.08 -57.96 51.30
N PHE A 339 17.15 -58.46 51.94
CA PHE A 339 17.27 -58.46 53.40
C PHE A 339 17.32 -57.03 53.98
N ARG A 340 18.06 -56.12 53.36
CA ARG A 340 18.13 -54.70 53.77
C ARG A 340 16.80 -53.96 53.63
N ALA A 341 15.86 -54.47 52.83
CA ALA A 341 14.52 -53.90 52.72
C ALA A 341 13.63 -54.20 53.93
N ILE A 342 14.02 -55.14 54.82
CA ILE A 342 13.30 -55.45 56.06
C ILE A 342 13.27 -54.20 56.97
N PRO A 343 12.10 -53.75 57.46
CA PRO A 343 12.02 -52.62 58.38
C PRO A 343 12.82 -52.86 59.67
N PRO A 344 13.55 -51.84 60.19
CA PRO A 344 14.34 -51.99 61.42
C PRO A 344 13.42 -52.30 62.61
N GLY A 345 13.72 -53.38 63.32
CA GLY A 345 12.97 -53.86 64.48
C GLY A 345 13.62 -55.13 65.07
N PRO A 346 13.12 -55.66 66.20
CA PRO A 346 13.65 -56.88 66.78
C PRO A 346 13.65 -58.03 65.74
N PRO A 347 14.72 -58.84 65.64
CA PRO A 347 14.88 -59.90 64.63
C PRO A 347 13.84 -61.04 64.72
N GLN A 348 12.92 -60.97 65.68
CA GLN A 348 11.82 -61.92 65.86
C GLN A 348 10.52 -61.52 65.14
N ASN A 349 10.46 -60.33 64.52
CA ASN A 349 9.22 -59.79 63.95
C ASN A 349 8.94 -60.19 62.49
N MET A 350 9.98 -60.54 61.73
CA MET A 350 9.88 -60.96 60.33
C MET A 350 11.01 -61.95 59.99
N ARG A 351 10.69 -63.07 59.35
CA ARG A 351 11.66 -64.12 59.00
C ARG A 351 11.45 -64.62 57.57
N PHE A 352 12.56 -64.79 56.84
CA PHE A 352 12.55 -65.50 55.56
C PHE A 352 12.58 -67.01 55.82
N LYS A 353 11.73 -67.75 55.11
CA LYS A 353 11.70 -69.21 55.11
C LYS A 353 12.36 -69.76 53.85
N VAL A 354 12.10 -69.14 52.71
CA VAL A 354 12.66 -69.55 51.42
C VAL A 354 13.00 -68.29 50.62
N PHE A 355 14.21 -68.25 50.08
CA PHE A 355 14.61 -67.28 49.07
C PHE A 355 15.20 -68.06 47.90
N GLU A 356 14.56 -67.97 46.75
CA GLU A 356 15.01 -68.60 45.50
C GLU A 356 15.23 -67.49 44.47
N ALA A 357 16.45 -67.39 43.96
CA ALA A 357 16.80 -66.46 42.90
C ALA A 357 17.32 -67.24 41.70
N THR A 358 16.61 -67.12 40.58
CA THR A 358 17.02 -67.55 39.25
C THR A 358 17.35 -66.31 38.41
N ARG A 359 18.01 -66.47 37.26
CA ARG A 359 18.43 -65.38 36.36
C ARG A 359 17.32 -64.34 36.06
N LEU A 360 16.05 -64.77 36.00
CA LEU A 360 14.92 -63.93 35.60
C LEU A 360 13.84 -63.78 36.69
N ARG A 361 13.91 -64.56 37.77
CA ARG A 361 12.83 -64.68 38.75
C ARG A 361 13.37 -64.78 40.17
N ILE A 362 12.77 -63.99 41.06
CA ILE A 362 13.05 -64.01 42.50
C ILE A 362 11.77 -64.39 43.22
N THR A 363 11.83 -65.41 44.08
CA THR A 363 10.73 -65.82 44.94
C THR A 363 11.13 -65.69 46.41
N ILE A 364 10.38 -64.91 47.17
CA ILE A 364 10.61 -64.65 48.60
C ILE A 364 9.41 -65.13 49.40
N ARG A 365 9.62 -66.11 50.28
CA ARG A 365 8.60 -66.60 51.21
C ARG A 365 9.03 -66.36 52.64
N GLY A 366 8.14 -65.80 53.44
CA GLY A 366 8.43 -65.52 54.83
C GLY A 366 7.20 -65.44 55.71
N GLU A 367 7.45 -65.18 56.98
CA GLU A 367 6.44 -64.99 58.01
C GLU A 367 6.71 -63.72 58.83
N ALA A 368 5.66 -63.02 59.24
CA ALA A 368 5.73 -61.83 60.08
C ALA A 368 4.70 -61.89 61.22
N ASN A 369 4.98 -61.18 62.32
CA ASN A 369 4.06 -61.11 63.46
C ASN A 369 2.88 -60.15 63.23
N ASP A 370 3.01 -59.20 62.29
CA ASP A 370 2.02 -58.16 62.00
C ASP A 370 1.84 -57.97 60.49
N LEU A 371 0.59 -57.80 60.06
CA LEU A 371 0.21 -57.51 58.68
C LEU A 371 0.84 -56.19 58.19
N LYS A 372 0.95 -55.17 59.05
CA LYS A 372 1.55 -53.88 58.67
C LYS A 372 3.03 -53.99 58.27
N LEU A 373 3.75 -54.93 58.87
CA LEU A 373 5.16 -55.20 58.54
C LEU A 373 5.29 -55.85 57.15
N THR A 374 4.35 -56.73 56.77
CA THR A 374 4.36 -57.34 55.43
C THR A 374 4.14 -56.29 54.33
N SER A 375 3.15 -55.41 54.49
CA SER A 375 2.85 -54.35 53.51
C SER A 375 3.98 -53.31 53.39
N SER A 376 4.61 -52.93 54.50
CA SER A 376 5.73 -51.98 54.47
C SER A 376 7.00 -52.58 53.86
N TYR A 377 7.25 -53.88 54.06
CA TYR A 377 8.33 -54.60 53.38
C TYR A 377 8.07 -54.72 51.88
N ALA A 378 6.85 -55.07 51.47
CA ALA A 378 6.42 -55.12 50.08
C ALA A 378 6.67 -53.79 49.33
N GLU A 379 6.37 -52.66 49.97
CA GLU A 379 6.62 -51.33 49.41
C GLU A 379 8.12 -51.01 49.31
N LYS A 380 8.90 -51.33 50.35
CA LYS A 380 10.36 -51.11 50.34
C LYS A 380 11.07 -51.98 49.31
N LEU A 381 10.62 -53.21 49.13
CA LEU A 381 11.19 -54.16 48.16
C LEU A 381 11.04 -53.65 46.72
N ARG A 382 9.90 -53.06 46.37
CA ARG A 382 9.71 -52.39 45.06
C ARG A 382 10.66 -51.22 44.85
N ARG A 383 11.02 -50.49 45.91
CA ARG A 383 11.92 -49.34 45.82
C ARG A 383 13.39 -49.75 45.73
N THR A 384 13.80 -50.82 46.41
CA THR A 384 15.20 -51.28 46.43
C THR A 384 15.58 -52.10 45.20
N LEU A 385 14.59 -52.71 44.54
CA LEU A 385 14.77 -53.51 43.32
C LEU A 385 13.77 -53.03 42.24
N PRO A 386 14.02 -51.86 41.62
CA PRO A 386 13.12 -51.26 40.63
C PRO A 386 13.11 -52.01 39.28
N ASP A 387 14.17 -52.79 39.02
CA ASP A 387 14.38 -53.55 37.78
C ASP A 387 13.49 -54.80 37.69
N TYR A 388 12.79 -55.15 38.78
CA TYR A 388 11.87 -56.29 38.83
C TYR A 388 10.41 -55.82 38.93
N ASP A 389 9.53 -56.47 38.17
CA ASP A 389 8.08 -56.38 38.32
C ASP A 389 7.60 -57.34 39.41
N TRP A 390 7.04 -56.79 40.48
CA TRP A 390 6.71 -57.53 41.70
C TRP A 390 5.21 -57.86 41.79
N SER A 391 4.90 -59.16 41.84
CA SER A 391 3.63 -59.73 42.27
C SER A 391 3.61 -59.90 43.80
N LEU A 392 2.75 -59.14 44.47
CA LEU A 392 2.70 -59.01 45.94
C LEU A 392 1.29 -59.33 46.45
N PRO A 393 0.88 -60.61 46.50
CA PRO A 393 -0.41 -61.00 47.07
C PRO A 393 -0.49 -60.64 48.57
N PRO A 394 -1.70 -60.37 49.10
CA PRO A 394 -1.87 -60.06 50.52
C PRO A 394 -1.45 -61.25 51.40
N ALA A 395 -0.90 -60.95 52.58
CA ALA A 395 -0.44 -61.98 53.50
C ALA A 395 -1.61 -62.78 54.10
N GLU A 396 -1.43 -64.09 54.27
CA GLU A 396 -2.43 -65.00 54.83
C GLU A 396 -2.14 -65.27 56.31
N SER A 397 -3.18 -65.26 57.15
CA SER A 397 -3.04 -65.59 58.59
C SER A 397 -2.92 -67.10 58.78
N ASP A 398 -1.82 -67.55 59.40
CA ASP A 398 -1.68 -68.95 59.81
C ASP A 398 -2.17 -69.13 61.26
N ASN A 399 -3.34 -69.73 61.40
CA ASN A 399 -3.99 -70.01 62.68
C ASN A 399 -3.16 -70.94 63.59
N LYS A 400 -2.16 -71.67 63.07
CA LYS A 400 -1.30 -72.56 63.88
C LYS A 400 -0.13 -71.85 64.54
N THR A 401 0.39 -70.78 63.92
CA THR A 401 1.59 -70.07 64.41
C THR A 401 1.29 -68.63 64.85
N ASN A 402 0.04 -68.18 64.70
CA ASN A 402 -0.41 -66.82 64.99
C ASN A 402 0.48 -65.75 64.29
N ARG A 403 0.86 -66.05 63.04
CA ARG A 403 1.76 -65.25 62.19
C ARG A 403 1.19 -65.13 60.78
N TRP A 404 1.55 -64.06 60.09
CA TRP A 404 1.16 -63.77 58.72
C TRP A 404 2.20 -64.30 57.75
N LYS A 405 1.80 -65.16 56.81
CA LYS A 405 2.67 -65.68 55.74
C LYS A 405 2.54 -64.82 54.50
N PHE A 406 3.67 -64.52 53.86
CA PHE A 406 3.71 -63.81 52.59
C PHE A 406 4.55 -64.58 51.57
N ASN A 407 4.16 -64.47 50.30
CA ASN A 407 4.86 -65.04 49.16
C ASN A 407 4.95 -63.96 48.08
N TYR A 408 6.14 -63.43 47.85
CA TYR A 408 6.40 -62.35 46.89
C TYR A 408 7.24 -62.86 45.74
N GLU A 409 6.88 -62.46 44.54
CA GLU A 409 7.53 -62.90 43.31
C GLU A 409 7.90 -61.70 42.45
N GLY A 410 9.15 -61.64 41.99
CA GLY A 410 9.66 -60.59 41.12
C GLY A 410 10.21 -61.16 39.81
N THR A 411 9.83 -60.59 38.67
CA THR A 411 10.32 -60.92 37.32
C THR A 411 11.07 -59.75 36.70
N LEU A 412 12.23 -59.96 36.08
CA LEU A 412 13.06 -58.87 35.54
C LEU A 412 12.35 -58.12 34.39
N LYS A 413 12.32 -56.78 34.45
CA LYS A 413 11.72 -55.93 33.41
C LYS A 413 12.54 -55.99 32.12
N GLY A 414 11.91 -56.38 31.02
CA GLY A 414 12.52 -56.35 29.68
C GLY A 414 12.75 -57.71 29.02
N GLU A 415 12.52 -58.82 29.73
CA GLU A 415 12.38 -60.15 29.13
C GLU A 415 11.07 -60.77 29.62
N SER A 416 9.96 -60.28 29.08
CA SER A 416 8.70 -61.02 29.13
C SER A 416 8.90 -62.33 28.37
N THR A 417 8.74 -63.44 29.09
CA THR A 417 8.53 -64.79 28.55
C THR A 417 7.77 -64.79 27.22
N GLU A 418 8.47 -65.10 26.13
CA GLU A 418 7.93 -65.99 25.10
C GLU A 418 7.97 -67.44 25.59
#